data_AF-A0A960E2T3-F1
#
_entry.id   AF-A0A960E2T3-F1
#
_cell.length_a   1.000
_cell.length_b   1.000
_cell.length_c   1.000
_cell.angle_alpha   90.00
_cell.angle_beta   90.00
_cell.angle_gamma   90.00
#
_symmetry.space_group_name_H-M   'P 1'
#
loop_
_entity.id
_entity.type
_entity.pdbx_description
1 polymer ?
#
loop_
_entity_poly.entity_id
_entity_poly.type
_entity_poly.pdbx_seq_one_letter_code
_entity_poly.pdbx_strand_id
1 'polypeptide(L)'
;IAPLLRRRTKEAVLDDLPPKTEQTIEIELSARHARRYATQLQRQRQKVLGLVDDTTKHRFEILKSLTILRQLALDPGLVDEDDDHLGSAKLDRLLEDLETVVAEGHRALVFSQFTRFLGKVRTRLDDAGIAYAYLDGRTRKRDQAIAAFKDG
;
A
#
# COMPACT_ATOMS: atom_id res chain seq x y z
N ILE A 1 19.28 19.46 34.57
CA ILE A 1 19.38 19.44 33.09
C ILE A 1 17.95 19.43 32.56
N ALA A 2 17.47 20.57 32.06
CA ALA A 2 16.11 20.74 31.54
C ALA A 2 15.95 20.03 30.18
N PRO A 3 14.76 19.52 29.81
CA PRO A 3 14.63 18.70 28.60
C PRO A 3 14.54 19.57 27.34
N LEU A 4 15.45 19.33 26.40
CA LEU A 4 15.52 19.90 25.04
C LEU A 4 14.45 19.33 24.08
N LEU A 5 13.24 18.99 24.55
CA LEU A 5 12.19 18.42 23.69
C LEU A 5 10.93 19.30 23.71
N ARG A 6 10.68 19.99 22.59
CA ARG A 6 9.45 20.76 22.40
C ARG A 6 8.40 19.90 21.69
N ARG A 7 7.52 19.26 22.46
CA ARG A 7 6.34 18.53 21.96
C ARG A 7 5.16 19.49 21.95
N ARG A 8 4.53 19.70 20.79
CA ARG A 8 3.23 20.37 20.68
C ARG A 8 2.23 19.40 20.06
N THR A 9 1.04 19.28 20.61
CA THR A 9 -0.08 18.54 19.99
C THR A 9 -0.71 19.41 18.90
N LYS A 10 -1.39 18.80 17.92
CA LYS A 10 -2.09 19.55 16.86
C LYS A 10 -3.14 20.51 17.45
N GLU A 11 -3.78 20.08 18.53
CA GLU A 11 -4.74 20.85 19.35
C GLU A 11 -4.12 22.10 19.99
N ALA A 12 -2.81 22.14 20.23
CA ALA A 12 -2.13 23.25 20.88
C ALA A 12 -1.61 24.33 19.89
N VAL A 13 -1.87 24.16 18.58
CA VAL A 13 -1.27 25.02 17.53
C VAL A 13 -2.28 25.46 16.46
N LEU A 14 -3.38 24.74 16.26
CA LEU A 14 -4.33 25.02 15.18
C LEU A 14 -5.76 24.98 15.72
N ASP A 15 -6.43 26.13 15.67
CA ASP A 15 -7.79 26.30 16.21
C ASP A 15 -8.89 25.77 15.28
N ASP A 16 -8.58 25.42 14.02
CA ASP A 16 -9.60 25.23 12.97
C ASP A 16 -9.33 24.05 12.00
N LEU A 17 -8.66 22.98 12.45
CA LEU A 17 -8.52 21.76 11.64
C LEU A 17 -9.64 20.78 11.98
N PRO A 18 -10.45 20.32 11.01
CA PRO A 18 -11.47 19.30 11.27
C PRO A 18 -10.80 18.02 11.80
N PRO A 19 -11.51 17.25 12.64
CA PRO A 19 -10.98 16.02 13.19
C PRO A 19 -10.62 15.04 12.06
N LYS A 20 -9.51 14.31 12.24
CA LYS A 20 -9.14 13.25 11.31
C LYS A 20 -10.08 12.06 11.50
N THR A 21 -10.78 11.67 10.44
CA THR A 21 -11.53 10.42 10.39
C THR A 21 -10.63 9.28 9.91
N GLU A 22 -10.68 8.12 10.57
CA GLU A 22 -10.00 6.90 10.15
C GLU A 22 -11.05 5.82 9.89
N GLN A 23 -10.95 5.16 8.73
CA GLN A 23 -11.86 4.11 8.30
C GLN A 23 -11.05 2.92 7.80
N THR A 24 -11.48 1.72 8.18
CA THR A 24 -10.92 0.46 7.68
C THR A 24 -11.91 -0.15 6.71
N ILE A 25 -11.49 -0.32 5.46
CA ILE A 25 -12.28 -0.97 4.41
C ILE A 25 -11.83 -2.42 4.31
N GLU A 26 -12.74 -3.35 4.61
CA GLU A 26 -12.53 -4.77 4.35
C GLU A 26 -12.79 -5.07 2.88
N ILE A 27 -11.89 -5.84 2.26
CA ILE A 27 -11.92 -6.15 0.83
C ILE A 27 -11.87 -7.65 0.69
N GLU A 28 -12.92 -8.22 0.09
CA GLU A 28 -12.97 -9.63 -0.25
C GLU A 28 -12.12 -9.90 -1.49
N LEU A 29 -11.30 -10.95 -1.44
CA LEU A 29 -10.52 -11.37 -2.60
C LEU A 29 -11.41 -12.11 -3.59
N SER A 30 -11.17 -11.90 -4.89
CA SER A 30 -11.80 -12.70 -5.94
C SER A 30 -11.52 -14.19 -5.73
N ALA A 31 -12.41 -15.07 -6.15
CA ALA A 31 -12.25 -16.52 -5.93
C ALA A 31 -10.91 -17.07 -6.46
N ARG A 32 -10.43 -16.54 -7.60
CA ARG A 32 -9.15 -16.92 -8.20
C ARG A 32 -7.96 -16.44 -7.36
N HIS A 33 -7.99 -15.17 -6.95
CA HIS A 33 -6.97 -14.59 -6.06
C HIS A 33 -6.94 -15.30 -4.71
N ALA A 34 -8.10 -15.52 -4.09
CA ALA A 34 -8.24 -16.23 -2.82
C ALA A 34 -7.65 -17.65 -2.88
N ARG A 35 -7.92 -18.41 -3.96
CA ARG A 35 -7.35 -19.75 -4.16
C ARG A 35 -5.83 -19.72 -4.28
N ARG A 36 -5.29 -18.75 -5.02
CA ARG A 36 -3.83 -18.57 -5.15
C ARG A 36 -3.20 -18.19 -3.82
N TYR A 37 -3.84 -17.29 -3.07
CA TYR A 37 -3.44 -16.89 -1.74
C TYR A 37 -3.41 -18.08 -0.78
N ALA A 38 -4.48 -18.88 -0.71
CA ALA A 38 -4.57 -20.04 0.18
C ALA A 38 -3.48 -21.08 -0.11
N THR A 39 -3.22 -21.37 -1.39
CA THR A 39 -2.14 -22.27 -1.81
C THR A 39 -0.79 -21.76 -1.33
N GLN A 40 -0.50 -20.48 -1.55
CA GLN A 40 0.76 -19.89 -1.12
C GLN A 40 0.88 -19.82 0.40
N LEU A 41 -0.20 -19.50 1.11
CA LEU A 41 -0.26 -19.46 2.56
C LEU A 41 0.12 -20.82 3.15
N GLN A 42 -0.45 -21.90 2.64
CA GLN A 42 -0.13 -23.24 3.11
C GLN A 42 1.35 -23.58 2.88
N ARG A 43 1.90 -23.23 1.71
CA ARG A 43 3.33 -23.41 1.40
C ARG A 43 4.23 -22.63 2.35
N GLN A 44 3.94 -21.35 2.58
CA GLN A 44 4.71 -20.51 3.49
C GLN A 44 4.58 -20.99 4.94
N ARG A 45 3.41 -21.46 5.35
CA ARG A 45 3.16 -21.99 6.69
C ARG A 45 3.98 -23.26 6.96
N GLN A 46 3.97 -24.21 6.03
CA GLN A 46 4.80 -25.42 6.12
C GLN A 46 6.29 -25.08 6.21
N LYS A 47 6.74 -24.12 5.39
CA LYS A 47 8.13 -23.65 5.44
C LYS A 47 8.48 -23.04 6.80
N VAL A 48 7.63 -22.17 7.34
CA VAL A 48 7.91 -21.46 8.59
C VAL A 48 7.80 -22.38 9.81
N LEU A 49 6.89 -23.35 9.82
CA LEU A 49 6.72 -24.29 10.94
C LEU A 49 8.01 -25.03 11.32
N GLY A 50 8.86 -25.38 10.36
CA GLY A 50 10.16 -26.02 10.65
C GLY A 50 11.26 -25.05 11.11
N LEU A 51 10.97 -23.74 11.19
CA LEU A 51 11.94 -22.67 11.45
C LEU A 51 11.62 -21.89 12.73
N VAL A 52 10.42 -22.07 13.31
CA VAL A 52 9.99 -21.28 14.48
C VAL A 52 10.69 -21.67 15.78
N ASP A 53 11.26 -22.87 15.87
CA ASP A 53 11.97 -23.33 17.06
C ASP A 53 13.23 -22.48 17.36
N ASP A 54 13.83 -21.88 16.33
CA ASP A 54 14.89 -20.88 16.45
C ASP A 54 14.62 -19.67 15.53
N THR A 55 13.68 -18.85 15.96
CA THR A 55 13.29 -17.62 15.25
C THR A 55 14.45 -16.64 15.03
N THR A 56 15.48 -16.64 15.89
CA THR A 56 16.61 -15.71 15.74
C THR A 56 17.50 -16.14 14.58
N LYS A 57 17.83 -17.43 14.51
CA LYS A 57 18.59 -18.02 13.40
C LYS A 57 17.85 -17.91 12.07
N HIS A 58 16.54 -18.10 12.07
CA HIS A 58 15.72 -18.14 10.85
C HIS A 58 14.95 -16.86 10.54
N ARG A 59 15.22 -15.77 11.26
CA ARG A 59 14.50 -14.49 11.17
C ARG A 59 14.28 -14.01 9.75
N PHE A 60 15.32 -14.03 8.92
CA PHE A 60 15.25 -13.55 7.54
C PHE A 60 14.31 -14.38 6.67
N GLU A 61 14.29 -15.69 6.86
CA GLU A 61 13.40 -16.57 6.10
C GLU A 61 11.94 -16.38 6.49
N ILE A 62 11.67 -16.24 7.78
CA ILE A 62 10.32 -15.95 8.30
C ILE A 62 9.83 -14.61 7.76
N LEU A 63 10.65 -13.56 7.85
CA LEU A 63 10.30 -12.23 7.33
C LEU A 63 10.10 -12.25 5.81
N LYS A 64 10.88 -13.04 5.06
CA LYS A 64 10.68 -13.24 3.63
C LYS A 64 9.32 -13.87 3.34
N SER A 65 8.95 -14.93 4.07
CA SER A 65 7.64 -15.58 3.94
C SER A 65 6.48 -14.63 4.24
N LEU A 66 6.57 -13.83 5.31
CA LEU A 66 5.57 -12.81 5.63
C LEU A 66 5.50 -11.70 4.56
N THR A 67 6.65 -11.28 4.04
CA THR A 67 6.73 -10.27 2.97
C THR A 67 6.08 -10.77 1.68
N ILE A 68 6.23 -12.05 1.34
CA ILE A 68 5.55 -12.68 0.21
C ILE A 68 4.03 -12.63 0.41
N LEU A 69 3.53 -13.03 1.59
CA LEU A 69 2.09 -13.03 1.86
C LEU A 69 1.51 -11.61 1.86
N ARG A 70 2.25 -10.62 2.38
CA ARG A 70 1.85 -9.20 2.33
C ARG A 70 1.75 -8.67 0.90
N GLN A 71 2.68 -9.05 0.01
CA GLN A 71 2.60 -8.69 -1.41
C GLN A 71 1.43 -9.40 -2.10
N LEU A 72 1.27 -10.70 -1.86
CA LEU A 72 0.19 -11.50 -2.44
C LEU A 72 -1.19 -11.01 -2.02
N ALA A 73 -1.35 -10.49 -0.79
CA ALA A 73 -2.59 -9.88 -0.33
C ALA A 73 -2.94 -8.58 -1.08
N LEU A 74 -1.94 -7.88 -1.63
CA LEU A 74 -2.15 -6.71 -2.46
C LEU A 74 -2.48 -7.13 -3.88
N ASP A 75 -1.61 -7.93 -4.50
CA ASP A 75 -1.72 -8.29 -5.91
C ASP A 75 -0.84 -9.53 -6.19
N PRO A 76 -1.35 -10.59 -6.85
CA PRO A 76 -0.57 -11.77 -7.18
C PRO A 76 0.64 -11.51 -8.07
N GLY A 77 0.53 -10.59 -9.03
CA GLY A 77 1.58 -10.15 -9.94
C GLY A 77 2.81 -9.57 -9.24
N LEU A 78 2.69 -9.14 -7.98
CA LEU A 78 3.85 -8.70 -7.19
C LEU A 78 4.76 -9.84 -6.77
N VAL A 79 4.23 -11.06 -6.67
CA VAL A 79 4.96 -12.26 -6.28
C VAL A 79 5.39 -13.06 -7.49
N ASP A 80 4.50 -13.20 -8.48
CA ASP A 80 4.72 -13.94 -9.70
C ASP A 80 4.02 -13.22 -10.86
N GLU A 81 4.78 -12.79 -11.87
CA GLU A 81 4.24 -12.01 -12.99
C GLU A 81 3.28 -12.84 -13.85
N ASP A 82 3.42 -14.16 -13.86
CA ASP A 82 2.47 -15.05 -14.55
C ASP A 82 1.09 -15.03 -13.90
N ASP A 83 0.98 -14.63 -12.62
CA ASP A 83 -0.28 -14.52 -11.88
C ASP A 83 -0.96 -13.14 -12.05
N ASP A 84 -0.40 -12.21 -12.84
CA ASP A 84 -0.94 -10.84 -13.00
C ASP A 84 -2.40 -10.83 -13.49
N HIS A 85 -2.72 -11.77 -14.38
CA HIS A 85 -4.05 -11.98 -14.97
C HIS A 85 -5.14 -12.36 -13.96
N LEU A 86 -4.78 -12.69 -12.71
CA LEU A 86 -5.73 -12.97 -11.64
C LEU A 86 -6.38 -11.71 -11.07
N GLY A 87 -5.77 -10.53 -11.32
CA GLY A 87 -6.24 -9.23 -10.86
C GLY A 87 -5.99 -8.97 -9.37
N SER A 88 -6.37 -7.77 -8.92
CA SER A 88 -6.21 -7.32 -7.53
C SER A 88 -7.48 -6.63 -7.05
N ALA A 89 -8.22 -7.29 -6.16
CA ALA A 89 -9.43 -6.74 -5.57
C ALA A 89 -9.18 -5.41 -4.84
N LYS A 90 -7.98 -5.26 -4.24
CA LYS A 90 -7.61 -4.01 -3.57
C LYS A 90 -7.34 -2.88 -4.56
N LEU A 91 -6.71 -3.19 -5.68
CA LEU A 91 -6.45 -2.21 -6.72
C LEU A 91 -7.74 -1.77 -7.41
N ASP A 92 -8.65 -2.70 -7.64
CA ASP A 92 -9.97 -2.41 -8.20
C ASP A 92 -10.79 -1.51 -7.27
N ARG A 93 -10.91 -1.87 -5.98
CA ARG A 93 -11.59 -1.04 -4.98
C ARG A 93 -10.96 0.34 -4.83
N LEU A 94 -9.62 0.42 -4.84
CA LEU A 94 -8.90 1.69 -4.78
C LEU A 94 -9.26 2.58 -5.97
N LEU A 95 -9.37 2.03 -7.18
CA LEU A 95 -9.72 2.82 -8.36
C LEU A 95 -11.14 3.37 -8.25
N GLU A 96 -12.11 2.56 -7.84
CA GLU A 96 -13.50 3.00 -7.60
C GLU A 96 -13.57 4.16 -6.59
N ASP A 97 -12.82 4.06 -5.50
CA ASP A 97 -12.74 5.12 -4.48
C ASP A 97 -12.10 6.40 -5.05
N LEU A 98 -11.04 6.26 -5.83
CA LEU A 98 -10.35 7.41 -6.43
C LEU A 98 -11.22 8.09 -7.50
N GLU A 99 -11.93 7.33 -8.32
CA GLU A 99 -12.89 7.87 -9.29
C GLU A 99 -13.96 8.72 -8.60
N THR A 100 -14.50 8.23 -7.48
CA THR A 100 -15.48 8.96 -6.67
C THR A 100 -14.88 10.26 -6.10
N VAL A 101 -13.72 10.17 -5.46
CA VAL A 101 -13.03 11.32 -4.86
C VAL A 101 -12.73 12.39 -5.92
N VAL A 102 -12.26 11.99 -7.10
CA VAL A 102 -11.94 12.93 -8.19
C VAL A 102 -13.22 13.55 -8.77
N ALA A 103 -14.29 12.77 -8.95
CA ALA A 103 -15.58 13.28 -9.41
C ALA A 103 -16.19 14.32 -8.47
N GLU A 104 -15.93 14.20 -7.16
CA GLU A 104 -16.32 15.18 -6.14
C GLU A 104 -15.39 16.40 -6.06
N GLY A 105 -14.35 16.46 -6.90
CA GLY A 105 -13.36 17.55 -6.91
C GLY A 105 -12.38 17.49 -5.73
N HIS A 106 -12.28 16.36 -5.05
CA HIS A 106 -11.37 16.13 -3.95
C HIS A 106 -10.03 15.54 -4.44
N ARG A 107 -9.00 15.65 -3.60
CA ARG A 107 -7.65 15.12 -3.88
C ARG A 107 -7.30 14.03 -2.89
N ALA A 108 -6.73 12.94 -3.38
CA ALA A 108 -6.31 11.80 -2.57
C ALA A 108 -4.78 11.66 -2.51
N LEU A 109 -4.30 11.13 -1.39
CA LEU A 109 -2.91 10.67 -1.24
C LEU A 109 -2.89 9.16 -1.00
N VAL A 110 -2.26 8.43 -1.92
CA VAL A 110 -2.13 6.98 -1.84
C VAL A 110 -0.73 6.60 -1.37
N PHE A 111 -0.65 5.84 -0.28
CA PHE A 111 0.62 5.37 0.28
C PHE A 111 0.72 3.85 0.20
N SER A 112 1.91 3.35 -0.11
CA SER A 112 2.23 1.92 -0.04
C SER A 112 3.68 1.72 0.37
N GLN A 113 3.93 0.62 1.09
CA GLN A 113 5.28 0.16 1.42
C GLN A 113 5.94 -0.57 0.24
N PHE A 114 5.19 -0.91 -0.81
CA PHE A 114 5.68 -1.64 -1.98
C PHE A 114 5.63 -0.74 -3.22
N THR A 115 6.78 -0.27 -3.68
CA THR A 115 6.88 0.63 -4.84
C THR A 115 6.39 -0.01 -6.13
N ARG A 116 6.58 -1.33 -6.30
CA ARG A 116 6.00 -2.11 -7.42
C ARG A 116 4.47 -2.04 -7.43
N PHE A 117 3.83 -2.05 -6.26
CA PHE A 117 2.37 -1.87 -6.17
C PHE A 117 1.95 -0.46 -6.61
N LEU A 118 2.69 0.57 -6.20
CA LEU A 118 2.45 1.93 -6.73
C LEU A 118 2.70 2.03 -8.24
N GLY A 119 3.56 1.18 -8.80
CA GLY A 119 3.68 1.01 -10.26
C GLY A 119 2.37 0.56 -10.88
N LYS A 120 1.76 -0.51 -10.36
CA LYS A 120 0.44 -1.00 -10.80
C LYS A 120 -0.68 0.02 -10.62
N VAL A 121 -0.69 0.75 -9.51
CA VAL A 121 -1.65 1.85 -9.29
C VAL A 121 -1.55 2.89 -10.40
N ARG A 122 -0.33 3.32 -10.76
CA ARG A 122 -0.13 4.29 -11.84
C ARG A 122 -0.67 3.79 -13.17
N THR A 123 -0.36 2.56 -13.56
CA THR A 123 -0.89 1.97 -14.79
C THR A 123 -2.41 2.03 -14.84
N ARG A 124 -3.10 1.67 -13.74
CA ARG A 124 -4.57 1.74 -13.68
C ARG A 124 -5.11 3.17 -13.73
N LEU A 125 -4.39 4.13 -13.15
CA LEU A 125 -4.75 5.56 -13.24
C LEU A 125 -4.54 6.10 -14.65
N ASP A 126 -3.46 5.71 -15.33
CA ASP A 126 -3.20 6.05 -16.74
C ASP A 126 -4.33 5.50 -17.63
N ASP A 127 -4.72 4.23 -17.44
CA ASP A 127 -5.82 3.58 -18.18
C ASP A 127 -7.17 4.26 -17.94
N ALA A 128 -7.41 4.75 -16.72
CA ALA A 128 -8.63 5.47 -16.34
C ALA A 128 -8.60 6.96 -16.71
N GLY A 129 -7.48 7.47 -17.23
CA GLY A 129 -7.31 8.90 -17.53
C GLY A 129 -7.28 9.81 -16.30
N ILE A 130 -6.96 9.28 -15.12
CA ILE A 130 -6.90 10.03 -13.87
C ILE A 130 -5.50 10.61 -13.70
N ALA A 131 -5.41 11.94 -13.65
CA ALA A 131 -4.14 12.62 -13.41
C ALA A 131 -3.58 12.32 -12.01
N TYR A 132 -2.27 12.10 -11.92
CA TYR A 132 -1.59 11.88 -10.65
C TYR A 132 -0.17 12.47 -10.64
N ALA A 133 0.34 12.70 -9.44
CA ALA A 133 1.76 12.92 -9.20
C ALA A 133 2.37 11.68 -8.53
N TYR A 134 3.58 11.30 -8.93
CA TYR A 134 4.28 10.14 -8.36
C TYR A 134 5.50 10.54 -7.54
N LEU A 135 5.68 9.86 -6.41
CA LEU A 135 6.80 10.09 -5.52
C LEU A 135 7.21 8.79 -4.81
N ASP A 136 8.50 8.47 -4.90
CA ASP A 136 9.14 7.35 -4.20
C ASP A 136 10.55 7.72 -3.71
N GLY A 137 11.26 6.76 -3.11
CA GLY A 137 12.63 6.96 -2.62
C GLY A 137 13.68 7.18 -3.72
N ARG A 138 13.36 7.00 -5.00
CA ARG A 138 14.26 7.23 -6.15
C ARG A 138 14.00 8.57 -6.83
N THR A 139 12.93 9.26 -6.44
CA THR A 139 12.51 10.53 -7.02
C THR A 139 13.50 11.64 -6.67
N ARG A 140 14.31 12.07 -7.64
CA ARG A 140 15.34 13.11 -7.45
C ARG A 140 14.76 14.52 -7.28
N LYS A 141 13.72 14.87 -8.04
CA LYS A 141 13.11 16.21 -8.05
C LYS A 141 11.82 16.24 -7.23
N ARG A 142 11.95 15.93 -5.94
CA ARG A 142 10.81 15.75 -5.02
C ARG A 142 9.89 16.98 -4.99
N ASP A 143 10.47 18.17 -4.90
CA ASP A 143 9.70 19.42 -4.79
C ASP A 143 8.83 19.68 -6.02
N GLN A 144 9.30 19.28 -7.21
CA GLN A 144 8.53 19.41 -8.45
C GLN A 144 7.31 18.48 -8.46
N ALA A 145 7.47 17.23 -8.01
CA ALA A 145 6.35 16.30 -7.89
C ALA A 145 5.31 16.77 -6.86
N ILE A 146 5.75 17.40 -5.78
CA ILE A 146 4.87 17.99 -4.77
C ILE A 146 4.14 19.21 -5.34
N ALA A 147 4.84 20.10 -6.04
CA ALA A 147 4.24 21.28 -6.67
C ALA A 147 3.18 20.87 -7.70
N ALA A 148 3.49 19.89 -8.56
CA ALA A 148 2.55 19.36 -9.55
C ALA A 148 1.23 18.87 -8.93
N PHE A 149 1.26 18.29 -7.71
CA PHE A 149 0.04 17.86 -7.01
C PHE A 149 -0.70 19.00 -6.29
N LYS A 150 0.03 20.03 -5.84
CA LYS A 150 -0.57 21.18 -5.15
C LYS A 150 -1.26 22.14 -6.12
N ASP A 151 -0.64 22.35 -7.27
CA ASP A 151 -1.01 23.36 -8.26
C ASP A 151 -1.86 22.79 -9.41
N GLY A 152 -1.94 21.46 -9.53
CA GLY A 152 -2.89 20.74 -10.41
C GLY A 152 -4.20 20.45 -9.71
#